data_AF-A0A968TWY5-F1
#
_entry.id   AF-A0A968TWY5-F1
#
_cell.length_a   1.000
_cell.length_b   1.000
_cell.length_c   1.000
_cell.angle_alpha   90.00
_cell.angle_beta   90.00
_cell.angle_gamma   90.00
#
_symmetry.space_group_name_H-M   'P 1'
#
loop_
_entity.id
_entity.type
_entity.pdbx_description
1 polymer ?
#
loop_
_entity_poly.entity_id
_entity_poly.type
_entity_poly.pdbx_seq_one_letter_code
_entity_poly.pdbx_strand_id
1 'polypeptide(L)'
;MTSNTIQPESATIVRDIELTNAEVAFYKDQGFLPLPGFVHAAQIHALHEEILDVLQANGITRTMLSKATTKADKLRQCSQYLANSRIDALINGPQTLAVASRLIGGKAVRYMPFTAVKAAGGGGK
;
A
#
# COMPACT_ATOMS: atom_id res chain seq x y z
N MET A 1 4.42 34.08 -17.00
CA MET A 1 3.88 32.73 -16.77
C MET A 1 5.05 31.77 -16.68
N THR A 2 5.59 31.57 -15.48
CA THR A 2 6.66 30.60 -15.24
C THR A 2 6.00 29.27 -14.92
N SER A 3 5.96 28.36 -15.90
CA SER A 3 5.57 26.97 -15.69
C SER A 3 6.50 26.37 -14.65
N ASN A 4 5.91 26.02 -13.51
CA ASN A 4 6.59 25.33 -12.43
C ASN A 4 6.76 23.87 -12.88
N THR A 5 7.95 23.52 -13.36
CA THR A 5 8.30 22.13 -13.69
C THR A 5 8.36 21.35 -12.37
N ILE A 6 7.30 20.60 -12.06
CA ILE A 6 7.34 19.60 -10.99
C ILE A 6 8.30 18.52 -11.48
N GLN A 7 9.56 18.57 -11.05
CA GLN A 7 10.44 17.43 -11.16
C GLN A 7 9.84 16.31 -10.30
N PRO A 8 9.54 15.12 -10.86
CA PRO A 8 9.32 13.96 -10.02
C PRO A 8 10.70 13.60 -9.48
N GLU A 9 11.04 14.06 -8.28
CA GLU A 9 12.00 13.30 -7.49
C GLU A 9 11.42 11.89 -7.39
N SER A 10 12.05 10.97 -8.12
CA SER A 10 11.87 9.53 -8.01
C SER A 10 12.35 9.10 -6.61
N ALA A 11 11.67 9.59 -5.59
CA ALA A 11 11.89 9.22 -4.21
C ALA A 11 11.35 7.80 -4.08
N THR A 12 12.28 6.84 -3.95
CA THR A 12 12.00 5.43 -3.75
C THR A 12 10.92 5.26 -2.68
N ILE A 13 9.87 4.47 -2.98
CA ILE A 13 8.75 4.31 -2.04
C ILE A 13 9.13 3.46 -0.83
N VAL A 14 9.86 2.38 -1.08
CA VAL A 14 10.25 1.37 -0.11
C VAL A 14 11.74 1.49 0.16
N ARG A 15 12.11 1.39 1.44
CA ARG A 15 13.51 1.38 1.86
C ARG A 15 14.21 0.12 1.38
N ASP A 16 15.51 0.21 1.13
CA ASP A 16 16.30 -0.99 0.97
C ASP A 16 16.41 -1.72 2.32
N ILE A 17 16.04 -2.99 2.35
CA ILE A 17 15.95 -3.81 3.56
C ILE A 17 16.59 -5.16 3.27
N GLU A 18 17.65 -5.46 4.01
CA GLU A 18 18.27 -6.78 4.03
C GLU A 18 17.69 -7.61 5.18
N LEU A 19 17.05 -8.72 4.85
CA LEU A 19 16.50 -9.64 5.84
C LEU A 19 17.56 -10.64 6.30
N THR A 20 17.75 -10.72 7.61
CA THR A 20 18.61 -11.72 8.25
C THR A 20 18.02 -13.13 8.12
N ASN A 21 18.89 -14.15 8.27
CA ASN A 21 18.42 -15.55 8.31
C ASN A 21 17.46 -15.80 9.49
N ALA A 22 17.66 -15.11 10.61
CA ALA A 22 16.80 -15.24 11.78
C ALA A 22 15.39 -14.69 11.52
N GLU A 23 15.26 -13.54 10.86
CA GLU A 23 13.96 -12.97 10.47
C GLU A 23 13.23 -13.84 9.44
N VAL A 24 13.96 -14.43 8.47
CA VAL A 24 13.36 -15.38 7.52
C VAL A 24 12.90 -16.65 8.24
N ALA A 25 13.67 -17.15 9.20
CA ALA A 25 13.27 -18.30 10.01
C ALA A 25 12.02 -17.98 10.86
N PHE A 26 11.98 -16.81 11.49
CA PHE A 26 10.82 -16.32 12.23
C PHE A 26 9.58 -16.24 11.33
N TYR A 27 9.69 -15.64 10.14
CA TYR A 27 8.58 -15.57 9.18
C TYR A 27 8.04 -16.95 8.81
N LYS A 28 8.93 -17.94 8.58
CA LYS A 28 8.52 -19.30 8.23
C LYS A 28 7.83 -20.04 9.37
N ASP A 29 8.23 -19.76 10.60
CA ASP A 29 7.66 -20.37 11.80
C ASP A 29 6.31 -19.72 12.20
N GLN A 30 6.23 -18.40 12.13
CA GLN A 30 5.09 -17.62 12.63
C GLN A 30 4.08 -17.24 11.56
N GLY A 31 4.45 -17.29 10.28
CA GLY A 31 3.61 -16.87 9.16
C GLY A 31 3.51 -15.35 8.96
N PHE A 32 4.24 -14.55 9.74
CA PHE A 32 4.32 -13.09 9.59
C PHE A 32 5.68 -12.54 10.03
N LEU A 33 6.02 -11.34 9.57
CA LEU A 33 7.19 -10.59 10.02
C LEU A 33 6.88 -9.08 9.98
N PRO A 34 6.92 -8.36 11.11
CA PRO A 34 6.76 -6.91 11.10
C PRO A 34 8.04 -6.23 10.58
N LEU A 35 7.89 -5.34 9.60
CA LEU A 35 8.98 -4.57 8.99
C LEU A 35 8.80 -3.07 9.28
N PRO A 36 9.21 -2.58 10.48
CA PRO A 36 9.04 -1.18 10.83
C PRO A 36 9.85 -0.28 9.87
N GLY A 37 9.22 0.79 9.38
CA GLY A 37 9.87 1.71 8.45
C GLY A 37 10.02 1.19 7.02
N PHE A 38 9.35 0.10 6.65
CA PHE A 38 9.37 -0.46 5.29
C PHE A 38 9.12 0.58 4.19
N VAL A 39 8.11 1.43 4.38
CA VAL A 39 7.83 2.58 3.50
C VAL A 39 8.53 3.82 4.03
N HIS A 40 9.12 4.62 3.13
CA HIS A 40 9.67 5.92 3.50
C HIS A 40 8.57 6.83 4.08
N ALA A 41 8.80 7.38 5.27
CA ALA A 41 7.81 8.21 5.97
C ALA A 41 7.29 9.38 5.12
N ALA A 42 8.16 9.99 4.30
CA ALA A 42 7.82 11.06 3.37
C ALA A 42 6.78 10.66 2.32
N GLN A 43 6.64 9.37 2.02
CA GLN A 43 5.71 8.84 1.01
C GLN A 43 4.33 8.49 1.57
N ILE A 44 4.19 8.37 2.90
CA ILE A 44 2.97 7.87 3.55
C ILE A 44 1.76 8.76 3.23
N HIS A 45 1.90 10.08 3.37
CA HIS A 45 0.80 10.99 3.09
C HIS A 45 0.38 10.96 1.62
N ALA A 46 1.35 10.95 0.69
CA ALA A 46 1.05 10.90 -0.75
C ALA A 46 0.38 9.57 -1.15
N LEU A 47 0.83 8.43 -0.60
CA LEU A 47 0.17 7.13 -0.80
C LEU A 47 -1.26 7.14 -0.26
N HIS A 48 -1.47 7.73 0.92
CA HIS A 48 -2.80 7.86 1.52
C HIS A 48 -3.76 8.65 0.61
N GLU A 49 -3.34 9.82 0.12
CA GLU A 49 -4.16 10.61 -0.80
C GLU A 49 -4.43 9.87 -2.11
N GLU A 50 -3.42 9.20 -2.67
CA GLU A 50 -3.58 8.43 -3.92
C GLU A 50 -4.60 7.28 -3.76
N ILE A 51 -4.62 6.59 -2.63
CA ILE A 51 -5.63 5.55 -2.33
C ILE A 51 -7.04 6.16 -2.32
N LEU A 52 -7.21 7.33 -1.67
CA LEU A 52 -8.50 8.01 -1.62
C LEU A 52 -8.95 8.51 -2.99
N ASP A 53 -8.02 8.98 -3.81
CA ASP A 53 -8.31 9.44 -5.17
C ASP A 53 -8.73 8.27 -6.08
N VAL A 54 -8.07 7.13 -5.95
CA VAL A 54 -8.47 5.87 -6.63
C VAL A 54 -9.88 5.44 -6.22
N LEU A 55 -10.19 5.48 -4.92
CA LEU A 55 -11.54 5.17 -4.43
C LEU A 55 -12.58 6.14 -4.98
N GLN A 56 -12.27 7.44 -4.98
CA GLN A 56 -13.15 8.48 -5.51
C GLN A 56 -13.40 8.30 -7.01
N ALA A 57 -12.36 7.98 -7.80
CA ALA A 57 -12.48 7.65 -9.21
C ALA A 57 -13.36 6.40 -9.46
N ASN A 58 -13.43 5.51 -8.48
CA ASN A 58 -14.29 4.32 -8.47
C ASN A 58 -15.67 4.55 -7.81
N GLY A 59 -16.06 5.82 -7.61
CA GLY A 59 -17.39 6.19 -7.09
C GLY A 59 -17.53 6.15 -5.57
N ILE A 60 -16.44 5.96 -4.82
CA ILE A 60 -16.42 5.95 -3.36
C ILE A 60 -15.85 7.29 -2.87
N THR A 61 -16.73 8.23 -2.54
CA THR A 61 -16.32 9.57 -2.10
C THR A 61 -15.81 9.57 -0.66
N ARG A 62 -14.98 10.57 -0.30
CA ARG A 62 -14.53 10.78 1.09
C ARG A 62 -15.70 10.95 2.07
N THR A 63 -16.79 11.57 1.62
CA THR A 63 -18.03 11.70 2.40
C THR A 63 -18.66 10.34 2.72
N MET A 64 -18.61 9.37 1.81
CA MET A 64 -19.09 8.02 2.08
C MET A 64 -18.21 7.27 3.09
N LEU A 65 -16.95 7.67 3.23
CA LEU A 65 -16.01 7.11 4.21
C LEU A 65 -16.14 7.75 5.60
N SER A 66 -16.77 8.93 5.73
CA SER A 66 -16.89 9.65 7.01
C SER A 66 -17.93 9.04 7.95
N LYS A 67 -18.87 8.24 7.42
CA LYS A 67 -19.87 7.54 8.23
C LYS A 67 -20.41 6.32 7.49
N ALA A 68 -20.17 5.13 8.05
CA ALA A 68 -20.82 3.92 7.57
C ALA A 68 -22.35 4.00 7.81
N THR A 69 -23.16 3.94 6.76
CA THR A 69 -24.63 3.91 6.85
C THR A 69 -25.17 2.49 6.79
N THR A 70 -24.48 1.59 6.09
CA THR A 70 -24.78 0.15 5.97
C THR A 70 -23.57 -0.71 6.33
N LYS A 71 -23.79 -2.03 6.51
CA LYS A 71 -22.68 -2.99 6.74
C LYS A 71 -21.67 -3.01 5.59
N ALA A 72 -22.12 -2.84 4.36
CA ALA A 72 -21.27 -2.80 3.17
C ALA A 72 -20.38 -1.54 3.12
N ASP A 73 -20.76 -0.48 3.85
CA ASP A 73 -19.97 0.76 3.90
C ASP A 73 -18.85 0.70 4.93
N LYS A 74 -18.85 -0.31 5.81
CA LYS A 74 -17.85 -0.45 6.86
C LYS A 74 -16.45 -0.72 6.31
N LEU A 75 -16.36 -1.44 5.19
CA LEU A 75 -15.10 -1.81 4.54
C LEU A 75 -15.24 -1.65 3.03
N ARG A 76 -14.41 -0.79 2.46
CA ARG A 76 -14.32 -0.57 1.02
C ARG A 76 -13.03 -1.19 0.51
N GLN A 77 -13.14 -2.00 -0.53
CA GLN A 77 -12.00 -2.63 -1.19
C GLN A 77 -11.93 -2.16 -2.65
N CYS A 78 -10.72 -1.92 -3.13
CA CYS A 78 -10.49 -1.60 -4.53
C CYS A 78 -9.22 -2.30 -5.02
N SER A 79 -9.36 -3.12 -6.07
CA SER A 79 -8.23 -3.80 -6.73
C SER A 79 -7.59 -2.98 -7.84
N GLN A 80 -8.10 -1.79 -8.12
CA GLN A 80 -7.60 -0.92 -9.18
C GLN A 80 -6.59 0.08 -8.61
N TYR A 81 -5.62 0.45 -9.43
CA TYR A 81 -4.69 1.56 -9.22
C TYR A 81 -4.09 1.93 -10.58
N LEU A 82 -3.56 3.15 -10.70
CA LEU A 82 -2.98 3.61 -11.97
C LEU A 82 -1.61 2.96 -12.19
N ALA A 83 -1.32 2.51 -13.41
CA ALA A 83 0.02 2.05 -13.76
C ALA A 83 1.05 3.19 -13.61
N ASN A 84 2.26 2.88 -13.16
CA ASN A 84 3.34 3.83 -12.85
C ASN A 84 3.02 4.83 -11.73
N SER A 85 2.01 4.55 -10.90
CA SER A 85 1.67 5.34 -9.72
C SER A 85 2.53 4.96 -8.50
N ARG A 86 2.35 5.66 -7.37
CA ARG A 86 3.07 5.29 -6.13
C ARG A 86 2.58 3.97 -5.58
N ILE A 87 1.27 3.70 -5.67
CA ILE A 87 0.69 2.39 -5.31
C ILE A 87 1.27 1.29 -6.20
N ASP A 88 1.38 1.53 -7.51
CA ASP A 88 2.01 0.56 -8.44
C ASP A 88 3.47 0.31 -8.06
N ALA A 89 4.25 1.37 -7.79
CA ALA A 89 5.63 1.28 -7.33
C ALA A 89 5.79 0.59 -5.96
N LEU A 90 4.84 0.78 -5.04
CA LEU A 90 4.82 0.07 -3.76
C LEU A 90 4.60 -1.44 -3.95
N ILE A 91 3.67 -1.83 -4.82
CA ILE A 91 3.26 -3.22 -5.03
C ILE A 91 4.28 -3.98 -5.92
N ASN A 92 4.77 -3.32 -6.96
CA ASN A 92 5.56 -3.94 -8.03
C ASN A 92 7.03 -3.52 -8.01
N GLY A 93 7.41 -2.59 -7.13
CA GLY A 93 8.77 -2.08 -7.04
C GLY A 93 9.79 -3.16 -6.68
N PRO A 94 11.04 -3.03 -7.17
CA PRO A 94 12.07 -4.03 -6.99
C PRO A 94 12.37 -4.30 -5.51
N GLN A 95 12.34 -3.28 -4.65
CA GLN A 95 12.58 -3.45 -3.21
C GLN A 95 11.51 -4.32 -2.54
N THR A 96 10.22 -4.07 -2.83
CA THR A 96 9.12 -4.90 -2.32
C THR A 96 9.26 -6.34 -2.79
N LEU A 97 9.58 -6.53 -4.08
CA LEU A 97 9.74 -7.87 -4.65
C LEU A 97 10.96 -8.60 -4.09
N ALA A 98 12.05 -7.90 -3.79
CA ALA A 98 13.25 -8.49 -3.18
C ALA A 98 12.92 -9.03 -1.78
N VAL A 99 12.28 -8.22 -0.94
CA VAL A 99 11.85 -8.63 0.41
C VAL A 99 10.87 -9.80 0.34
N ALA A 100 9.83 -9.71 -0.49
CA ALA A 100 8.86 -10.80 -0.64
C ALA A 100 9.53 -12.09 -1.14
N SER A 101 10.41 -11.99 -2.14
CA SER A 101 11.13 -13.14 -2.71
C SER A 101 12.03 -13.81 -1.67
N ARG A 102 12.67 -13.01 -0.82
CA ARG A 102 13.52 -13.50 0.27
C ARG A 102 12.72 -14.25 1.34
N LEU A 103 11.55 -13.75 1.72
CA LEU A 103 10.67 -14.40 2.70
C LEU A 103 10.11 -15.73 2.20
N ILE A 104 9.64 -15.78 0.96
CA ILE A 104 9.05 -17.01 0.39
C ILE A 104 10.11 -18.01 -0.10
N GLY A 105 11.36 -17.58 -0.30
CA GLY A 105 12.46 -18.44 -0.76
C GLY A 105 12.49 -18.70 -2.27
N GLY A 106 11.96 -17.77 -3.08
CA GLY A 106 11.85 -17.92 -4.53
C GLY A 106 11.31 -16.67 -5.20
N LYS A 107 10.98 -16.73 -6.49
CA LYS A 107 10.44 -15.58 -7.22
C LYS A 107 9.05 -15.20 -6.71
N ALA A 108 8.92 -13.99 -6.15
CA ALA A 108 7.62 -13.46 -5.74
C ALA A 108 6.76 -13.02 -6.94
N VAL A 109 5.51 -13.48 -6.96
CA VAL A 109 4.49 -13.09 -7.93
C VAL A 109 3.32 -12.48 -7.17
N ARG A 110 2.79 -11.37 -7.68
CA ARG A 110 1.63 -10.71 -7.08
C ARG A 110 0.37 -11.47 -7.44
N TYR A 111 -0.49 -11.68 -6.46
CA TYR A 111 -1.80 -12.26 -6.67
C TYR A 111 -2.86 -11.35 -6.04
N MET A 112 -3.73 -10.79 -6.89
CA MET A 112 -4.87 -9.96 -6.51
C MET A 112 -4.54 -8.84 -5.48
N PRO A 113 -3.68 -7.86 -5.83
CA PRO A 113 -3.48 -6.71 -4.96
C PRO A 113 -4.77 -5.90 -4.79
N PHE A 114 -5.03 -5.39 -3.60
CA PHE A 114 -6.14 -4.49 -3.32
C PHE A 114 -5.82 -3.53 -2.17
N THR A 115 -6.49 -2.39 -2.15
CA THR A 115 -6.54 -1.48 -1.01
C THR A 115 -7.81 -1.78 -0.21
N ALA A 116 -7.74 -1.62 1.11
CA ALA A 116 -8.88 -1.79 2.01
C ALA A 116 -8.97 -0.58 2.94
N VAL A 117 -10.05 0.19 2.85
CA VAL A 117 -10.28 1.39 3.64
C VAL A 117 -11.54 1.20 4.48
N LYS A 118 -11.39 1.46 5.78
CA LYS A 118 -12.48 1.37 6.76
C LYS A 118 -13.16 2.73 6.88
N ALA A 119 -14.48 2.77 6.73
CA ALA A 119 -15.24 3.98 7.03
C ALA A 119 -15.29 4.25 8.54
N ALA A 120 -15.31 5.52 8.93
CA ALA A 120 -15.50 5.93 10.31
C ALA A 120 -16.87 5.46 10.85
N GLY A 121 -16.93 5.14 12.14
CA GLY A 121 -18.14 4.59 12.78
C GLY A 121 -18.47 3.14 12.41
N GLY A 122 -17.65 2.45 11.59
CA GLY A 122 -17.85 1.07 11.16
C GLY A 122 -17.41 -0.01 12.15
N GLY A 123 -17.09 0.32 13.41
CA GLY A 123 -16.76 -0.65 14.46
C GLY A 123 -17.89 -1.65 14.73
N GLY A 124 -17.54 -2.81 15.29
CA GLY A 124 -18.54 -3.71 15.88
C GLY A 124 -19.22 -3.01 17.05
N LYS A 125 -20.55 -3.08 17.14
CA LYS A 125 -21.25 -2.94 18.41
C LYS A 125 -21.24 -4.30 19.08
#